data_AF-A0A485M8I1-F1
#
_entry.id   AF-A0A485M8I1-F1
#
_cell.length_a   1.000
_cell.length_b   1.000
_cell.length_c   1.000
_cell.angle_alpha   90.00
_cell.angle_beta   90.00
_cell.angle_gamma   90.00
#
_symmetry.space_group_name_H-M   'P 1'
#
loop_
_entity.id
_entity.type
_entity.pdbx_description
1 polymer ?
#
loop_
_entity_poly.entity_id
_entity_poly.type
_entity_poly.pdbx_seq_one_letter_code
_entity_poly.pdbx_strand_id
1 'polypeptide(L)'
;MLTFLKKSAARRNLFIVLCAVVMLSLATAGAAQAQAPYPAFYGGLLKDTAGNDVAWDAVYGYMNGELRGELYKEDLRPEDYNAGEYGMPYNDLVWVKHLVVHCLESEGLAGCNNKPVTFKVEVDGVVYDAVSNPSPVLWKSHDVRQVDLTIAMSNPTGLEGTVLLDGKADHQGTVVKVTQGSTVKTVTTSSNGSYQVTGLAPGSCTVEYDNENARWKKVTKNATIISDQMIQMPLVTLYIGDMNSDNMINLQDLLWMSRHIGKNSTSADWSTARYADVNGDNAVNILDLIKVNQNIGL
;
A
#
# COMPACT_ATOMS: atom_id res chain seq x y z
N MET A 1 34.58 79.00 14.83
CA MET A 1 33.94 79.84 13.79
C MET A 1 35.06 80.32 12.88
N LEU A 2 35.08 80.19 11.56
CA LEU A 2 33.99 80.12 10.61
C LEU A 2 34.61 79.62 9.28
N THR A 3 34.04 78.54 8.76
CA THR A 3 33.89 78.17 7.33
C THR A 3 34.71 78.94 6.27
N PHE A 4 35.59 78.20 5.57
CA PHE A 4 36.17 78.59 4.27
C PHE A 4 35.56 77.77 3.12
N LEU A 5 34.79 78.47 2.29
CA LEU A 5 34.79 78.53 0.82
C LEU A 5 34.96 77.26 -0.06
N LYS A 6 33.82 76.92 -0.70
CA LYS A 6 33.55 76.67 -2.14
C LYS A 6 34.70 76.34 -3.14
N LYS A 7 34.34 75.33 -3.96
CA LYS A 7 34.46 75.18 -5.43
C LYS A 7 35.75 74.58 -6.05
N SER A 8 35.53 73.41 -6.65
CA SER A 8 35.63 73.14 -8.10
C SER A 8 36.96 72.64 -8.71
N ALA A 9 36.82 71.44 -9.29
CA ALA A 9 37.34 70.96 -10.59
C ALA A 9 38.76 70.39 -10.73
N ALA A 10 38.74 69.07 -10.97
CA ALA A 10 39.23 68.39 -12.18
C ALA A 10 40.71 67.95 -12.29
N ARG A 11 40.83 66.61 -12.38
CA ARG A 11 41.69 65.79 -13.26
C ARG A 11 43.22 65.93 -13.12
N ARG A 12 43.91 64.79 -12.89
CA ARG A 12 44.53 63.96 -13.95
C ARG A 12 45.65 63.04 -13.38
N ASN A 13 45.42 61.72 -13.48
CA ASN A 13 46.33 60.61 -13.84
C ASN A 13 47.75 60.46 -13.22
N LEU A 14 47.94 59.24 -12.66
CA LEU A 14 48.98 58.23 -12.99
C LEU A 14 50.36 58.25 -12.25
N PHE A 15 50.41 57.50 -11.15
CA PHE A 15 51.20 56.26 -10.91
C PHE A 15 52.77 56.21 -10.86
N ILE A 16 53.25 55.50 -9.81
CA ILE A 16 54.54 54.77 -9.56
C ILE A 16 55.68 55.64 -8.96
N VAL A 17 56.30 55.38 -7.79
CA VAL A 17 57.27 54.30 -7.34
C VAL A 17 57.46 54.44 -5.80
N LEU A 18 57.15 53.45 -4.94
CA LEU A 18 57.94 52.31 -4.37
C LEU A 18 58.79 52.59 -3.09
N CYS A 19 58.65 51.66 -2.12
CA CYS A 19 59.57 51.25 -1.03
C CYS A 19 59.59 52.01 0.33
N ALA A 20 58.98 51.40 1.35
CA ALA A 20 59.66 50.64 2.43
C ALA A 20 58.87 50.67 3.75
N VAL A 21 58.13 49.60 4.08
CA VAL A 21 57.73 49.31 5.47
C VAL A 21 57.91 47.82 5.74
N VAL A 22 58.62 47.57 6.84
CA VAL A 22 59.00 46.30 7.46
C VAL A 22 57.78 45.38 7.64
N MET A 23 57.82 44.20 7.03
CA MET A 23 56.86 43.11 7.30
C MET A 23 57.47 42.17 8.33
N LEU A 24 57.01 42.31 9.58
CA LEU A 24 57.20 41.33 10.64
C LEU A 24 56.26 40.15 10.36
N SER A 25 56.84 38.95 10.30
CA SER A 25 56.20 37.68 9.99
C SER A 25 54.99 37.35 10.89
N LEU A 26 53.82 37.15 10.26
CA LEU A 26 52.78 36.25 10.76
C LEU A 26 52.58 35.20 9.67
N ALA A 27 53.16 34.02 9.89
CA ALA A 27 52.73 32.83 9.19
C ALA A 27 51.30 32.52 9.68
N THR A 28 50.29 33.03 8.98
CA THR A 28 48.96 32.45 9.10
C THR A 28 49.07 31.08 8.47
N ALA A 29 49.23 30.05 9.31
CA ALA A 29 48.86 28.70 8.94
C ALA A 29 47.41 28.79 8.46
N GLY A 30 47.22 28.76 7.14
CA GLY A 30 45.88 28.66 6.58
C GLY A 30 45.25 27.42 7.19
N ALA A 31 44.16 27.59 7.91
CA ALA A 31 43.29 26.46 8.19
C ALA A 31 42.87 25.94 6.82
N ALA A 32 43.45 24.82 6.39
CA ALA A 32 42.93 24.09 5.26
C ALA A 32 41.47 23.78 5.60
N GLN A 33 40.52 24.44 4.93
CA GLN A 33 39.12 24.06 5.06
C GLN A 33 39.05 22.59 4.68
N ALA A 34 38.66 21.73 5.63
CA ALA A 34 38.44 20.33 5.36
C ALA A 34 37.34 20.26 4.29
N GLN A 35 37.69 19.74 3.10
CA GLN A 35 36.74 19.54 2.00
C GLN A 35 35.55 18.75 2.53
N ALA A 36 34.33 19.23 2.26
CA ALA A 36 33.11 18.53 2.65
C ALA A 36 33.15 17.10 2.08
N PRO A 37 32.90 16.07 2.91
CA PRO A 37 32.91 14.69 2.47
C PRO A 37 31.89 14.48 1.34
N TYR A 38 32.31 13.76 0.30
CA TYR A 38 31.40 13.39 -0.79
C TYR A 38 30.40 12.35 -0.32
N PRO A 39 29.15 12.38 -0.81
CA PRO A 39 28.14 11.41 -0.41
C PRO A 39 28.53 9.98 -0.82
N ALA A 40 27.88 9.02 -0.19
CA ALA A 40 27.90 7.62 -0.60
C ALA A 40 26.67 7.30 -1.47
N PHE A 41 26.81 6.35 -2.38
CA PHE A 41 25.78 5.92 -3.32
C PHE A 41 25.50 4.44 -3.12
N TYR A 42 24.24 4.13 -2.82
CA TYR A 42 23.79 2.75 -2.61
C TYR A 42 22.70 2.38 -3.61
N GLY A 43 22.73 1.12 -4.03
CA GLY A 43 21.63 0.50 -4.76
C GLY A 43 21.79 -1.01 -4.81
N GLY A 44 20.76 -1.73 -5.22
CA GLY A 44 20.77 -3.19 -5.24
C GLY A 44 19.38 -3.79 -5.37
N LEU A 45 19.27 -5.07 -5.03
CA LEU A 45 17.99 -5.77 -5.02
C LEU A 45 17.15 -5.34 -3.82
N LEU A 46 15.84 -5.30 -3.98
CA LEU A 46 14.87 -5.09 -2.93
C LEU A 46 13.85 -6.23 -2.94
N LYS A 47 13.94 -7.10 -1.94
CA LYS A 47 13.11 -8.29 -1.83
C LYS A 47 12.28 -8.28 -0.55
N ASP A 48 11.19 -9.02 -0.55
CA ASP A 48 10.49 -9.37 0.69
C ASP A 48 11.16 -10.57 1.38
N THR A 49 10.71 -10.93 2.57
CA THR A 49 11.21 -12.11 3.30
C THR A 49 10.92 -13.45 2.61
N ALA A 50 10.02 -13.48 1.62
CA ALA A 50 9.73 -14.66 0.79
C ALA A 50 10.57 -14.72 -0.50
N GLY A 51 11.38 -13.69 -0.78
CA GLY A 51 12.24 -13.58 -1.96
C GLY A 51 11.58 -12.96 -3.20
N ASN A 52 10.36 -12.42 -3.07
CA ASN A 52 9.66 -11.76 -4.16
C ASN A 52 10.19 -10.34 -4.38
N ASP A 53 10.10 -9.86 -5.62
CA ASP A 53 10.38 -8.48 -5.98
C ASP A 53 9.38 -7.52 -5.33
N VAL A 54 9.88 -6.44 -4.73
CA VAL A 54 9.05 -5.43 -4.08
C VAL A 54 8.96 -4.20 -4.98
N ALA A 55 7.72 -3.78 -5.29
CA ALA A 55 7.47 -2.44 -5.81
C ALA A 55 7.49 -1.45 -4.65
N TRP A 56 8.16 -0.32 -4.81
CA TRP A 56 8.44 0.62 -3.72
C TRP A 56 8.14 2.06 -4.15
N ASP A 57 7.76 2.90 -3.18
CA ASP A 57 7.49 4.33 -3.37
C ASP A 57 8.71 5.17 -3.03
N ALA A 58 9.42 4.81 -1.95
CA ALA A 58 10.66 5.46 -1.55
C ALA A 58 11.64 4.49 -0.84
N VAL A 59 12.94 4.79 -0.94
CA VAL A 59 14.00 4.16 -0.13
C VAL A 59 14.73 5.24 0.66
N TYR A 60 14.99 4.96 1.93
CA TYR A 60 15.59 5.89 2.87
C TYR A 60 16.89 5.34 3.46
N GLY A 61 17.88 6.21 3.59
CA GLY A 61 19.13 5.94 4.31
C GLY A 61 19.21 6.79 5.56
N TYR A 62 19.48 6.17 6.71
CA TYR A 62 19.64 6.83 8.00
C TYR A 62 21.05 6.62 8.55
N MET A 63 21.60 7.61 9.23
CA MET A 63 22.79 7.45 10.09
C MET A 63 22.51 8.05 11.45
N ASN A 64 22.88 7.34 12.52
CA ASN A 64 22.61 7.73 13.91
C ASN A 64 21.11 8.03 14.19
N GLY A 65 20.19 7.38 13.46
CA GLY A 65 18.74 7.57 13.58
C GLY A 65 18.17 8.78 12.84
N GLU A 66 19.02 9.59 12.20
CA GLU A 66 18.60 10.75 11.40
C GLU A 66 18.59 10.41 9.92
N LEU A 67 17.61 10.94 9.18
CA LEU A 67 17.49 10.76 7.74
C LEU A 67 18.67 11.46 7.04
N ARG A 68 19.33 10.73 6.12
CA ARG A 68 20.56 11.16 5.43
C ARG A 68 20.52 10.95 3.92
N GLY A 69 19.55 10.20 3.42
CA GLY A 69 19.36 9.95 2.00
C GLY A 69 17.94 9.52 1.71
N GLU A 70 17.45 9.94 0.56
CA GLU A 70 16.09 9.67 0.09
C GLU A 70 16.16 9.37 -1.40
N LEU A 71 15.43 8.35 -1.85
CA LEU A 71 15.24 8.03 -3.24
C LEU A 71 13.76 7.77 -3.46
N TYR A 72 13.09 8.66 -4.17
CA TYR A 72 11.68 8.53 -4.49
C TYR A 72 11.47 7.92 -5.87
N LYS A 73 10.47 7.06 -6.02
CA LYS A 73 10.07 6.51 -7.32
C LYS A 73 9.63 7.60 -8.29
N GLU A 74 8.92 8.62 -7.81
CA GLU A 74 8.48 9.77 -8.62
C GLU A 74 9.64 10.62 -9.18
N ASP A 75 10.81 10.51 -8.55
CA ASP A 75 12.04 11.16 -8.99
C ASP A 75 12.76 10.39 -10.12
N LEU A 76 12.34 9.16 -10.41
CA LEU A 76 12.89 8.30 -11.44
C LEU A 76 12.10 8.41 -12.74
N ARG A 77 12.80 8.23 -13.87
CA ARG A 77 12.11 8.01 -15.15
C ARG A 77 11.50 6.61 -15.15
N PRO A 78 10.37 6.38 -15.83
CA PRO A 78 9.73 5.06 -15.88
C PRO A 78 10.66 3.93 -16.33
N GLU A 79 11.60 4.20 -17.24
CA GLU A 79 12.60 3.23 -17.71
C GLU A 79 13.71 2.89 -16.69
N ASP A 80 13.89 3.72 -15.66
CA ASP A 80 14.91 3.55 -14.62
C ASP A 80 14.32 2.86 -13.37
N TYR A 81 13.01 2.65 -13.31
CA TYR A 81 12.33 1.97 -12.22
C TYR A 81 12.02 0.52 -12.59
N ASN A 82 12.52 -0.41 -11.77
CA ASN A 82 12.17 -1.81 -11.84
C ASN A 82 11.74 -2.29 -10.44
N ALA A 83 10.60 -2.98 -10.37
CA ALA A 83 10.19 -3.60 -9.11
C ALA A 83 11.24 -4.66 -8.73
N GLY A 84 11.66 -4.68 -7.47
CA GLY A 84 12.71 -5.56 -7.01
C GLY A 84 14.13 -4.99 -7.02
N GLU A 85 14.31 -3.75 -7.48
CA GLU A 85 15.61 -3.07 -7.55
C GLU A 85 15.46 -1.62 -7.10
N TYR A 86 16.46 -1.08 -6.40
CA TYR A 86 16.53 0.34 -6.04
C TYR A 86 17.93 0.87 -6.35
N GLY A 87 18.08 1.72 -7.36
CA GLY A 87 19.39 2.13 -7.85
C GLY A 87 20.22 0.96 -8.43
N MET A 88 20.99 1.21 -9.50
CA MET A 88 21.77 0.15 -10.19
C MET A 88 23.27 0.35 -9.95
N PRO A 89 23.98 -0.56 -9.24
CA PRO A 89 25.35 -0.31 -8.82
C PRO A 89 26.46 -0.62 -9.85
N TYR A 90 26.21 -1.26 -11.01
CA TYR A 90 27.33 -1.73 -11.85
C TYR A 90 27.23 -1.54 -13.38
N ASN A 91 26.08 -1.11 -13.92
CA ASN A 91 25.92 -0.92 -15.38
C ASN A 91 25.79 0.56 -15.76
N ASP A 92 26.48 1.41 -15.00
CA ASP A 92 26.66 2.87 -15.10
C ASP A 92 26.23 3.49 -16.44
N LEU A 93 24.94 3.75 -16.56
CA LEU A 93 24.46 4.90 -17.30
C LEU A 93 24.40 6.01 -16.25
N VAL A 94 25.20 7.05 -16.47
CA VAL A 94 25.41 8.28 -15.66
C VAL A 94 24.11 8.98 -15.20
N TRP A 95 22.94 8.47 -15.60
CA TRP A 95 21.61 9.05 -15.43
C TRP A 95 20.68 8.27 -14.49
N VAL A 96 21.06 7.10 -13.97
CA VAL A 96 20.22 6.35 -13.01
C VAL A 96 20.45 6.90 -11.59
N LYS A 97 19.40 7.40 -10.94
CA LYS A 97 19.52 7.91 -9.55
C LYS A 97 19.72 6.74 -8.58
N HIS A 98 20.80 6.81 -7.80
CA HIS A 98 21.05 5.94 -6.63
C HIS A 98 20.46 6.56 -5.36
N LEU A 99 20.37 5.76 -4.30
CA LEU A 99 20.19 6.33 -2.97
C LEU A 99 21.48 7.09 -2.58
N VAL A 100 21.39 8.41 -2.52
CA VAL A 100 22.50 9.29 -2.13
C VAL A 100 22.43 9.54 -0.64
N VAL A 101 23.41 9.03 0.11
CA VAL A 101 23.49 9.20 1.57
C VAL A 101 24.57 10.21 1.91
N HIS A 102 24.14 11.35 2.44
CA HIS A 102 24.98 12.50 2.74
C HIS A 102 25.61 12.42 4.14
N CYS A 103 26.81 13.00 4.26
CA CYS A 103 27.38 13.36 5.54
C CYS A 103 27.11 14.85 5.80
N LEU A 104 26.73 15.22 7.02
CA LEU A 104 26.50 16.63 7.35
C LEU A 104 27.84 17.37 7.41
N GLU A 105 27.89 18.58 6.83
CA GLU A 105 29.10 19.41 6.87
C GLU A 105 29.57 19.69 8.31
N SER A 106 28.62 19.81 9.24
CA SER A 106 28.90 20.02 10.67
C SER A 106 29.59 18.84 11.36
N GLU A 107 29.43 17.61 10.84
CA GLU A 107 30.06 16.40 11.39
C GLU A 107 31.48 16.20 10.81
N GLY A 108 31.68 16.67 9.58
CA GLY A 108 32.91 16.46 8.82
C GLY A 108 33.19 14.98 8.52
N LEU A 109 34.23 14.72 7.72
CA LEU A 109 34.58 13.35 7.32
C LEU A 109 34.81 12.43 8.53
N ALA A 110 35.46 12.90 9.59
CA ALA A 110 35.73 12.11 10.78
C ALA A 110 34.46 11.74 11.56
N GLY A 111 33.41 12.57 11.52
CA GLY A 111 32.15 12.32 12.20
C GLY A 111 31.29 11.25 11.50
N CYS A 112 31.37 11.17 10.18
CA CYS A 112 30.57 10.24 9.37
C CYS A 112 31.29 8.94 8.99
N ASN A 113 32.62 8.97 8.86
CA ASN A 113 33.36 7.81 8.38
C ASN A 113 33.19 6.59 9.29
N ASN A 114 32.90 5.44 8.68
CA ASN A 114 32.58 4.17 9.32
C ASN A 114 31.34 4.20 10.24
N LYS A 115 30.44 5.18 10.10
CA LYS A 115 29.14 5.14 10.80
C LYS A 115 28.20 4.15 10.11
N PRO A 116 27.39 3.39 10.88
CA PRO A 116 26.44 2.48 10.28
C PRO A 116 25.34 3.26 9.55
N VAL A 117 24.99 2.78 8.36
CA VAL A 117 23.81 3.20 7.60
C VAL A 117 22.72 2.15 7.79
N THR A 118 21.54 2.58 8.22
CA THR A 118 20.34 1.74 8.30
C THR A 118 19.33 2.19 7.26
N PHE A 119 18.49 1.27 6.79
CA PHE A 119 17.61 1.51 5.66
C PHE A 119 16.15 1.30 6.05
N LYS A 120 15.27 2.08 5.43
CA LYS A 120 13.82 1.87 5.45
C LYS A 120 13.27 2.00 4.04
N VAL A 121 12.13 1.39 3.78
CA VAL A 121 11.49 1.38 2.46
C VAL A 121 10.00 1.66 2.62
N GLU A 122 9.46 2.55 1.79
CA GLU A 122 8.03 2.83 1.71
C GLU A 122 7.38 1.98 0.60
N VAL A 123 6.30 1.28 0.93
CA VAL A 123 5.48 0.50 0.00
C VAL A 123 4.01 0.79 0.27
N ASP A 124 3.29 1.29 -0.74
CA ASP A 124 1.89 1.68 -0.67
C ASP A 124 1.61 2.64 0.51
N GLY A 125 2.53 3.58 0.76
CA GLY A 125 2.43 4.55 1.85
C GLY A 125 2.82 4.04 3.25
N VAL A 126 3.31 2.80 3.37
CA VAL A 126 3.74 2.20 4.64
C VAL A 126 5.26 2.03 4.66
N VAL A 127 5.92 2.52 5.73
CA VAL A 127 7.37 2.46 5.89
C VAL A 127 7.79 1.22 6.69
N TYR A 128 8.63 0.37 6.09
CA TYR A 128 9.18 -0.85 6.66
C TYR A 128 10.66 -0.68 6.99
N ASP A 129 11.11 -1.26 8.11
CA ASP A 129 12.55 -1.42 8.36
C ASP A 129 13.13 -2.43 7.37
N ALA A 130 14.31 -2.11 6.81
CA ALA A 130 14.99 -2.97 5.86
C ALA A 130 16.27 -3.55 6.46
N VAL A 131 16.45 -4.86 6.27
CA VAL A 131 17.71 -5.56 6.56
C VAL A 131 18.59 -5.48 5.33
N SER A 132 19.81 -4.97 5.48
CA SER A 132 20.77 -4.86 4.39
C SER A 132 21.67 -6.08 4.23
N ASN A 133 22.13 -6.32 3.01
CA ASN A 133 23.22 -7.23 2.67
C ASN A 133 24.18 -6.49 1.71
N PRO A 134 25.43 -6.20 2.11
CA PRO A 134 26.07 -6.62 3.35
C PRO A 134 25.53 -5.88 4.59
N SER A 135 25.62 -6.52 5.76
CA SER A 135 25.35 -5.89 7.06
C SER A 135 26.52 -6.11 8.02
N PRO A 136 27.04 -5.05 8.68
CA PRO A 136 26.59 -3.66 8.59
C PRO A 136 27.10 -2.94 7.32
N VAL A 137 26.32 -1.98 6.83
CA VAL A 137 26.80 -0.99 5.84
C VAL A 137 27.45 0.17 6.59
N LEU A 138 28.76 0.35 6.42
CA LEU A 138 29.52 1.43 7.07
C LEU A 138 29.78 2.57 6.09
N TRP A 139 29.23 3.75 6.33
CA TRP A 139 29.36 4.92 5.45
C TRP A 139 30.83 5.31 5.23
N LYS A 140 31.18 5.61 3.97
CA LYS A 140 32.50 6.12 3.55
C LYS A 140 32.31 7.16 2.45
N SER A 141 33.15 8.19 2.45
CA SER A 141 33.11 9.23 1.41
C SER A 141 33.36 8.61 0.03
N HIS A 142 32.57 9.03 -0.97
CA HIS A 142 32.65 8.54 -2.36
C HIS A 142 32.36 7.05 -2.58
N ASP A 143 31.87 6.35 -1.56
CA ASP A 143 31.62 4.94 -1.67
C ASP A 143 30.41 4.67 -2.57
N VAL A 144 30.60 3.80 -3.56
CA VAL A 144 29.56 3.31 -4.46
C VAL A 144 29.55 1.80 -4.31
N ARG A 145 28.45 1.23 -3.83
CA ARG A 145 28.37 -0.22 -3.61
C ARG A 145 26.97 -0.77 -3.81
N GLN A 146 26.92 -2.07 -4.11
CA GLN A 146 25.70 -2.83 -4.00
C GLN A 146 25.32 -3.04 -2.53
N VAL A 147 24.06 -2.76 -2.21
CA VAL A 147 23.41 -3.06 -0.94
C VAL A 147 22.06 -3.66 -1.30
N ASP A 148 21.88 -4.96 -1.09
CA ASP A 148 20.57 -5.57 -1.24
C ASP A 148 19.76 -5.34 0.03
N LEU A 149 18.47 -5.08 -0.10
CA LEU A 149 17.55 -4.84 1.00
C LEU A 149 16.50 -5.94 1.05
N THR A 150 16.19 -6.39 2.26
CA THR A 150 15.08 -7.29 2.54
C THR A 150 14.14 -6.62 3.54
N ILE A 151 12.86 -6.51 3.19
CA ILE A 151 11.83 -5.99 4.08
C ILE A 151 10.87 -7.11 4.52
N ALA A 152 10.46 -7.06 5.78
CA ALA A 152 9.38 -7.88 6.29
C ALA A 152 8.05 -7.14 6.08
N MET A 153 7.47 -7.26 4.89
CA MET A 153 6.10 -6.80 4.67
C MET A 153 5.16 -7.71 5.46
N SER A 154 4.45 -7.15 6.45
CA SER A 154 3.32 -7.84 7.05
C SER A 154 2.23 -7.95 6.00
N ASN A 155 1.86 -9.18 5.59
CA ASN A 155 0.64 -9.31 4.79
C ASN A 155 -0.54 -8.82 5.65
N PRO A 156 -1.60 -8.26 5.05
CA PRO A 156 -2.78 -7.91 5.83
C PRO A 156 -3.31 -9.16 6.55
N THR A 157 -3.64 -9.00 7.84
CA THR A 157 -4.30 -10.06 8.61
C THR A 157 -5.79 -10.02 8.32
N GLY A 158 -6.35 -11.09 7.75
CA GLY A 158 -7.71 -11.04 7.26
C GLY A 158 -8.23 -12.32 6.63
N LEU A 159 -9.33 -12.18 5.90
CA LEU A 159 -9.93 -13.23 5.09
C LEU A 159 -10.45 -12.67 3.77
N GLU A 160 -10.53 -13.53 2.76
CA GLU A 160 -11.10 -13.19 1.46
C GLU A 160 -11.75 -14.41 0.83
N GLY A 161 -12.54 -14.18 -0.21
CA GLY A 161 -13.14 -15.25 -0.98
C GLY A 161 -14.16 -14.75 -1.98
N THR A 162 -15.01 -15.67 -2.42
CA THR A 162 -16.04 -15.42 -3.43
C THR A 162 -17.38 -15.98 -2.96
N VAL A 163 -18.44 -15.21 -3.17
CA VAL A 163 -19.82 -15.65 -2.99
C VAL A 163 -20.56 -15.60 -4.32
N LEU A 164 -21.24 -16.68 -4.69
CA LEU A 164 -22.11 -16.75 -5.86
C LEU A 164 -23.57 -16.70 -5.43
N LEU A 165 -24.38 -15.97 -6.18
CA LEU A 165 -25.83 -16.00 -6.09
C LEU A 165 -26.39 -16.96 -7.13
N ASP A 166 -27.08 -18.00 -6.68
CA ASP A 166 -27.64 -19.01 -7.57
C ASP A 166 -28.57 -18.39 -8.64
N GLY A 167 -28.34 -18.77 -9.90
CA GLY A 167 -29.09 -18.29 -11.05
C GLY A 167 -28.94 -16.80 -11.38
N LYS A 168 -27.85 -16.13 -10.94
CA LYS A 168 -27.52 -14.75 -11.32
C LYS A 168 -26.15 -14.70 -12.00
N ALA A 169 -25.97 -13.72 -12.90
CA ALA A 169 -24.67 -13.41 -13.49
C ALA A 169 -23.91 -12.34 -12.70
N ASP A 170 -24.65 -11.46 -12.02
CA ASP A 170 -24.11 -10.48 -11.09
C ASP A 170 -24.23 -11.03 -9.66
N HIS A 171 -23.11 -11.02 -8.93
CA HIS A 171 -22.97 -11.54 -7.58
C HIS A 171 -22.64 -10.45 -6.55
N GLN A 172 -22.83 -9.18 -6.92
CA GLN A 172 -22.68 -8.05 -6.01
C GLN A 172 -23.72 -8.04 -4.89
N GLY A 173 -23.35 -7.39 -3.78
CA GLY A 173 -24.29 -6.95 -2.77
C GLY A 173 -24.58 -7.97 -1.68
N THR A 174 -23.92 -9.13 -1.69
CA THR A 174 -23.96 -10.03 -0.53
C THR A 174 -23.18 -9.40 0.61
N VAL A 175 -23.84 -9.23 1.75
CA VAL A 175 -23.26 -8.75 3.00
C VAL A 175 -22.46 -9.88 3.63
N VAL A 176 -21.17 -9.62 3.86
CA VAL A 176 -20.24 -10.52 4.54
C VAL A 176 -19.94 -9.93 5.92
N LYS A 177 -20.42 -10.60 6.96
CA LYS A 177 -20.33 -10.14 8.34
C LYS A 177 -19.43 -11.05 9.16
N VAL A 178 -18.35 -10.51 9.70
CA VAL A 178 -17.36 -11.25 10.49
C VAL A 178 -17.57 -10.97 11.97
N THR A 179 -17.64 -12.02 12.78
CA THR A 179 -17.88 -11.95 14.23
C THR A 179 -16.79 -12.68 15.01
N GLN A 180 -16.23 -11.99 16.02
CA GLN A 180 -15.24 -12.48 16.98
C GLN A 180 -15.76 -12.14 18.39
N GLY A 181 -16.74 -12.92 18.87
CA GLY A 181 -17.55 -12.59 20.05
C GLY A 181 -18.65 -11.57 19.74
N SER A 182 -18.30 -10.43 19.14
CA SER A 182 -19.23 -9.46 18.52
C SER A 182 -18.88 -9.23 17.06
N THR A 183 -19.77 -8.61 16.30
CA THR A 183 -19.48 -8.23 14.91
C THR A 183 -18.35 -7.21 14.88
N VAL A 184 -17.28 -7.53 14.14
CA VAL A 184 -16.06 -6.70 14.06
C VAL A 184 -15.91 -6.00 12.71
N LYS A 185 -16.41 -6.61 11.63
CA LYS A 185 -16.35 -6.08 10.27
C LYS A 185 -17.57 -6.52 9.46
N THR A 186 -17.98 -5.64 8.54
CA THR A 186 -19.00 -5.91 7.54
C THR A 186 -18.53 -5.34 6.21
N VAL A 187 -18.57 -6.15 5.15
CA VAL A 187 -18.26 -5.73 3.77
C VAL A 187 -19.34 -6.26 2.83
N THR A 188 -19.34 -5.82 1.57
CA THR A 188 -20.24 -6.32 0.52
C THR A 188 -19.45 -6.86 -0.66
N THR A 189 -19.95 -7.92 -1.30
CA THR A 189 -19.32 -8.50 -2.49
C THR A 189 -19.35 -7.56 -3.70
N SER A 190 -18.34 -7.67 -4.56
CA SER A 190 -18.30 -7.02 -5.88
C SER A 190 -19.12 -7.82 -6.92
N SER A 191 -19.23 -7.34 -8.17
CA SER A 191 -20.07 -7.96 -9.21
C SER A 191 -19.68 -9.39 -9.58
N ASN A 192 -18.42 -9.77 -9.39
CA ASN A 192 -17.97 -11.15 -9.59
C ASN A 192 -18.10 -12.02 -8.31
N GLY A 193 -18.62 -11.45 -7.22
CA GLY A 193 -18.81 -12.13 -5.94
C GLY A 193 -17.62 -12.02 -4.98
N SER A 194 -16.52 -11.39 -5.38
CA SER A 194 -15.33 -11.29 -4.54
C SER A 194 -15.53 -10.35 -3.35
N TYR A 195 -14.85 -10.64 -2.25
CA TYR A 195 -14.77 -9.78 -1.08
C TYR A 195 -13.44 -9.97 -0.35
N GLN A 196 -13.03 -8.94 0.39
CA GLN A 196 -11.84 -8.96 1.23
C GLN A 196 -12.16 -8.27 2.57
N VAL A 197 -11.68 -8.85 3.68
CA VAL A 197 -11.79 -8.29 5.03
C VAL A 197 -10.41 -8.30 5.66
N THR A 198 -9.85 -7.12 5.91
CA THR A 198 -8.52 -6.94 6.53
C THR A 198 -8.62 -6.32 7.93
N GLY A 199 -7.52 -6.36 8.67
CA GLY A 199 -7.42 -5.81 10.02
C GLY A 199 -8.19 -6.62 11.06
N LEU A 200 -8.28 -7.94 10.87
CA LEU A 200 -8.87 -8.85 11.83
C LEU A 200 -7.83 -9.27 12.88
N ALA A 201 -8.25 -9.50 14.12
CA ALA A 201 -7.37 -10.08 15.12
C ALA A 201 -7.19 -11.59 14.86
N PRO A 202 -6.01 -12.18 15.11
CA PRO A 202 -5.82 -13.63 15.06
C PRO A 202 -6.77 -14.37 16.02
N GLY A 203 -7.26 -15.54 15.59
CA GLY A 203 -8.19 -16.37 16.38
C GLY A 203 -9.42 -16.84 15.58
N SER A 204 -10.31 -17.58 16.26
CA SER A 204 -11.53 -18.11 15.64
C SER A 204 -12.54 -17.00 15.34
N CYS A 205 -13.20 -17.07 14.19
CA CYS A 205 -14.32 -16.20 13.85
C CYS A 205 -15.44 -16.97 13.15
N THR A 206 -16.62 -16.36 13.13
CA THR A 206 -17.76 -16.80 12.32
C THR A 206 -18.01 -15.76 11.22
N VAL A 207 -18.22 -16.23 10.00
CA VAL A 207 -18.52 -15.41 8.83
C VAL A 207 -19.93 -15.73 8.35
N GLU A 208 -20.80 -14.73 8.38
CA GLU A 208 -22.18 -14.79 7.90
C GLU A 208 -22.26 -14.15 6.51
N TYR A 209 -22.91 -14.84 5.58
CA TYR A 209 -23.14 -14.41 4.20
C TYR A 209 -24.65 -14.25 4.01
N ASP A 210 -25.10 -13.01 3.84
CA ASP A 210 -26.52 -12.68 3.76
C ASP A 210 -26.75 -11.68 2.63
N ASN A 211 -27.77 -11.92 1.80
CA ASN A 211 -28.22 -10.95 0.81
C ASN A 211 -29.60 -10.47 1.27
N GLU A 212 -29.56 -9.54 2.24
CA GLU A 212 -30.74 -9.11 2.96
C GLU A 212 -31.85 -8.69 1.99
N ASN A 213 -33.08 -9.15 2.26
CA ASN A 213 -34.29 -8.92 1.47
C ASN A 213 -34.41 -9.70 0.15
N ALA A 214 -33.45 -10.56 -0.20
CA ALA A 214 -33.39 -11.14 -1.54
C ALA A 214 -33.62 -12.67 -1.62
N ARG A 215 -34.25 -13.27 -0.59
CA ARG A 215 -34.78 -14.66 -0.54
C ARG A 215 -33.75 -15.77 -0.81
N TRP A 216 -32.47 -15.42 -0.85
CA TRP A 216 -31.39 -16.39 -0.82
C TRP A 216 -31.19 -16.89 0.60
N LYS A 217 -31.01 -18.19 0.76
CA LYS A 217 -30.71 -18.78 2.06
C LYS A 217 -29.32 -18.32 2.51
N LYS A 218 -29.28 -17.70 3.68
CA LYS A 218 -28.05 -17.32 4.36
C LYS A 218 -27.15 -18.52 4.64
N VAL A 219 -25.84 -18.30 4.58
CA VAL A 219 -24.81 -19.28 4.95
C VAL A 219 -23.93 -18.72 6.06
N THR A 220 -23.52 -19.59 7.00
CA THR A 220 -22.52 -19.26 8.02
C THR A 220 -21.36 -20.25 7.94
N LYS A 221 -20.13 -19.74 8.03
CA LYS A 221 -18.89 -20.54 8.07
C LYS A 221 -18.04 -20.14 9.27
N ASN A 222 -17.24 -21.07 9.75
CA ASN A 222 -16.20 -20.80 10.74
C ASN A 222 -14.86 -20.64 10.03
N ALA A 223 -13.99 -19.78 10.56
CA ALA A 223 -12.63 -19.62 10.10
C ALA A 223 -11.68 -19.37 11.28
N THR A 224 -10.38 -19.56 11.07
CA THR A 224 -9.33 -19.19 12.02
C THR A 224 -8.41 -18.20 11.35
N ILE A 225 -8.34 -17.00 11.90
CA ILE A 225 -7.47 -15.92 11.42
C ILE A 225 -6.06 -16.14 11.96
N ILE A 226 -5.07 -16.04 11.09
CA ILE A 226 -3.65 -16.17 11.41
C ILE A 226 -2.99 -14.81 11.18
N SER A 227 -2.11 -14.39 12.09
CA SER A 227 -1.38 -13.12 11.95
C SER A 227 -0.62 -13.08 10.63
N ASP A 228 -0.65 -11.90 10.00
CA ASP A 228 0.08 -11.58 8.78
C ASP A 228 -0.27 -12.51 7.61
N GLN A 229 -1.54 -12.90 7.52
CA GLN A 229 -2.08 -13.75 6.46
C GLN A 229 -3.51 -13.38 6.06
N MET A 230 -3.78 -13.53 4.75
CA MET A 230 -5.12 -13.51 4.16
C MET A 230 -5.65 -14.93 4.01
N ILE A 231 -6.63 -15.28 4.85
CA ILE A 231 -7.24 -16.60 4.82
C ILE A 231 -8.23 -16.72 3.66
N GLN A 232 -7.99 -17.69 2.77
CA GLN A 232 -8.90 -18.02 1.68
C GLN A 232 -10.11 -18.80 2.21
N MET A 233 -11.28 -18.21 2.12
CA MET A 233 -12.54 -18.88 2.43
C MET A 233 -12.93 -19.81 1.28
N PRO A 234 -13.55 -20.97 1.57
CA PRO A 234 -14.13 -21.80 0.52
C PRO A 234 -15.19 -21.01 -0.25
N LEU A 235 -15.33 -21.31 -1.54
CA LEU A 235 -16.41 -20.75 -2.38
C LEU A 235 -17.76 -20.97 -1.69
N VAL A 236 -18.54 -19.90 -1.56
CA VAL A 236 -19.90 -19.95 -1.01
C VAL A 236 -20.89 -19.72 -2.14
N THR A 237 -21.95 -20.51 -2.18
CA THR A 237 -23.12 -20.25 -3.03
C THR A 237 -24.31 -20.01 -2.12
N LEU A 238 -24.97 -18.87 -2.27
CA LEU A 238 -26.28 -18.64 -1.67
C LEU A 238 -27.34 -19.12 -2.65
N TYR A 239 -28.14 -20.09 -2.21
CA TYR A 239 -29.19 -20.71 -3.02
C TYR A 239 -30.50 -19.94 -2.86
N ILE A 240 -31.16 -19.64 -3.98
CA ILE A 240 -32.46 -18.97 -3.95
C ILE A 240 -33.51 -19.95 -3.42
N GLY A 241 -34.38 -19.52 -2.51
CA GLY A 241 -35.45 -20.41 -2.04
C GLY A 241 -35.96 -20.19 -0.64
N ASP A 242 -35.33 -19.34 0.18
CA ASP A 242 -35.80 -19.01 1.53
C ASP A 242 -36.85 -17.89 1.44
N MET A 243 -38.04 -18.30 1.01
CA MET A 243 -39.14 -17.42 0.64
C MET A 243 -39.84 -16.85 1.86
N ASN A 244 -39.91 -17.65 2.94
CA ASN A 244 -40.51 -17.24 4.20
C ASN A 244 -39.49 -16.65 5.20
N SER A 245 -38.20 -16.64 4.86
CA SER A 245 -37.12 -16.07 5.68
C SER A 245 -36.90 -16.80 7.01
N ASP A 246 -37.04 -18.14 7.00
CA ASP A 246 -36.79 -19.00 8.16
C ASP A 246 -35.37 -19.64 8.16
N ASN A 247 -34.52 -19.25 7.19
CA ASN A 247 -33.18 -19.79 6.94
C ASN A 247 -33.15 -21.25 6.49
N MET A 248 -34.26 -21.79 6.00
CA MET A 248 -34.31 -23.12 5.36
C MET A 248 -34.93 -22.98 3.98
N ILE A 249 -34.58 -23.90 3.07
CA ILE A 249 -35.27 -24.05 1.79
C ILE A 249 -36.03 -25.37 1.86
N ASN A 250 -37.34 -25.30 2.01
CA ASN A 250 -38.19 -26.47 2.22
C ASN A 250 -39.59 -26.29 1.62
N LEU A 251 -40.50 -27.22 1.94
CA LEU A 251 -41.87 -27.20 1.40
C LEU A 251 -42.65 -25.94 1.81
N GLN A 252 -42.33 -25.33 2.95
CA GLN A 252 -42.98 -24.12 3.44
C GLN A 252 -42.71 -22.91 2.54
N ASP A 253 -41.57 -22.86 1.87
CA ASP A 253 -41.22 -21.85 0.87
C ASP A 253 -42.05 -22.00 -0.39
N LEU A 254 -42.19 -23.23 -0.88
CA LEU A 254 -43.08 -23.52 -2.01
C LEU A 254 -44.55 -23.20 -1.68
N LEU A 255 -44.99 -23.48 -0.45
CA LEU A 255 -46.31 -23.09 0.03
C LEU A 255 -46.47 -21.56 0.09
N TRP A 256 -45.40 -20.82 0.46
CA TRP A 256 -45.41 -19.36 0.38
C TRP A 256 -45.60 -18.89 -1.06
N MET A 257 -44.81 -19.41 -2.00
CA MET A 257 -44.90 -19.06 -3.43
C MET A 257 -46.25 -19.40 -4.05
N SER A 258 -46.88 -20.51 -3.64
CA SER A 258 -48.16 -20.98 -4.20
C SER A 258 -49.28 -19.93 -4.16
N ARG A 259 -49.23 -19.01 -3.19
CA ARG A 259 -50.20 -17.89 -3.04
C ARG A 259 -50.06 -16.82 -4.12
N HIS A 260 -48.95 -16.82 -4.85
CA HIS A 260 -48.61 -15.84 -5.86
C HIS A 260 -48.66 -16.41 -7.28
N ILE A 261 -49.03 -17.68 -7.47
CA ILE A 261 -49.17 -18.30 -8.80
C ILE A 261 -50.16 -17.53 -9.66
N GLY A 262 -49.78 -17.28 -10.92
CA GLY A 262 -50.57 -16.55 -11.91
C GLY A 262 -50.43 -15.03 -11.83
N LYS A 263 -49.65 -14.51 -10.86
CA LYS A 263 -49.33 -13.07 -10.77
C LYS A 263 -48.26 -12.69 -11.79
N ASN A 264 -48.29 -11.44 -12.23
CA ASN A 264 -47.31 -10.87 -13.16
C ASN A 264 -47.08 -9.38 -12.86
N SER A 265 -46.19 -8.73 -13.60
CA SER A 265 -45.81 -7.33 -13.42
C SER A 265 -46.93 -6.29 -13.47
N THR A 266 -48.13 -6.66 -13.95
CA THR A 266 -49.33 -5.79 -13.97
C THR A 266 -50.28 -6.02 -12.79
N SER A 267 -50.01 -7.03 -11.96
CA SER A 267 -50.85 -7.37 -10.80
C SER A 267 -50.75 -6.31 -9.71
N ALA A 268 -51.86 -5.97 -9.06
CA ALA A 268 -51.91 -4.93 -8.03
C ALA A 268 -50.97 -5.20 -6.84
N ASP A 269 -50.71 -6.46 -6.52
CA ASP A 269 -49.85 -6.95 -5.43
C ASP A 269 -48.44 -7.38 -5.92
N TRP A 270 -48.02 -6.93 -7.11
CA TRP A 270 -46.74 -7.33 -7.69
C TRP A 270 -45.52 -6.99 -6.82
N SER A 271 -45.58 -5.92 -6.02
CA SER A 271 -44.51 -5.54 -5.08
C SER A 271 -44.13 -6.66 -4.09
N THR A 272 -45.09 -7.53 -3.75
CA THR A 272 -44.87 -8.73 -2.94
C THR A 272 -44.71 -9.97 -3.81
N ALA A 273 -45.57 -10.16 -4.82
CA ALA A 273 -45.56 -11.37 -5.64
C ALA A 273 -44.24 -11.54 -6.44
N ARG A 274 -43.57 -10.45 -6.81
CA ARG A 274 -42.29 -10.48 -7.55
C ARG A 274 -41.16 -11.25 -6.85
N TYR A 275 -41.24 -11.46 -5.53
CA TYR A 275 -40.24 -12.27 -4.84
C TYR A 275 -40.37 -13.76 -5.16
N ALA A 276 -41.56 -14.21 -5.60
CA ALA A 276 -41.79 -15.56 -6.10
C ALA A 276 -41.38 -15.73 -7.58
N ASP A 277 -41.15 -14.64 -8.32
CA ASP A 277 -40.60 -14.66 -9.68
C ASP A 277 -39.07 -14.78 -9.61
N VAL A 278 -38.61 -16.01 -9.39
CA VAL A 278 -37.18 -16.30 -9.15
C VAL A 278 -36.40 -16.45 -10.46
N ASN A 279 -37.09 -16.67 -11.57
CA ASN A 279 -36.46 -16.75 -12.88
C ASN A 279 -36.36 -15.37 -13.57
N GLY A 280 -37.15 -14.39 -13.14
CA GLY A 280 -37.13 -13.01 -13.61
C GLY A 280 -37.89 -12.76 -14.92
N ASP A 281 -38.83 -13.63 -15.30
CA ASP A 281 -39.61 -13.53 -16.54
C ASP A 281 -40.85 -12.62 -16.40
N ASN A 282 -41.05 -12.00 -15.23
CA ASN A 282 -42.19 -11.16 -14.85
C ASN A 282 -43.52 -11.93 -14.68
N ALA A 283 -43.48 -13.25 -14.49
CA ALA A 283 -44.65 -14.06 -14.22
C ALA A 283 -44.36 -15.15 -13.18
N VAL A 284 -45.16 -15.22 -12.12
CA VAL A 284 -45.04 -16.28 -11.12
C VAL A 284 -45.80 -17.52 -11.59
N ASN A 285 -45.08 -18.57 -11.94
CA ASN A 285 -45.65 -19.80 -12.47
C ASN A 285 -44.92 -21.06 -11.98
N ILE A 286 -45.23 -22.23 -12.55
CA ILE A 286 -44.66 -23.51 -12.10
C ILE A 286 -43.13 -23.58 -12.30
N LEU A 287 -42.57 -22.83 -13.25
CA LEU A 287 -41.13 -22.79 -13.51
C LEU A 287 -40.36 -22.16 -12.34
N ASP A 288 -40.96 -21.18 -11.65
CA ASP A 288 -40.39 -20.58 -10.44
C ASP A 288 -40.31 -21.58 -9.29
N LEU A 289 -41.40 -22.32 -9.08
CA LEU A 289 -41.46 -23.37 -8.05
C LEU A 289 -40.45 -24.46 -8.34
N ILE A 290 -40.27 -24.86 -9.61
CA ILE A 290 -39.28 -25.85 -10.00
C ILE A 290 -37.86 -25.37 -9.67
N LYS A 291 -37.55 -24.09 -9.91
CA LYS A 291 -36.24 -23.51 -9.57
C LYS A 291 -35.96 -23.58 -8.06
N VAL A 292 -36.92 -23.21 -7.22
CA VAL A 292 -36.74 -23.33 -5.75
C VAL A 292 -36.70 -24.78 -5.30
N ASN A 293 -37.50 -25.66 -5.91
CA ASN A 293 -37.52 -27.08 -5.59
C ASN A 293 -36.16 -27.77 -5.80
N GLN A 294 -35.35 -27.31 -6.76
CA GLN A 294 -33.99 -27.81 -6.97
C GLN A 294 -33.05 -27.54 -5.78
N ASN A 295 -33.39 -26.55 -4.94
CA ASN A 295 -32.58 -26.11 -3.81
C ASN A 295 -33.10 -26.62 -2.46
N ILE A 296 -34.17 -27.42 -2.43
CA ILE A 296 -34.74 -27.93 -1.19
C ILE A 296 -33.72 -28.79 -0.43
N GLY A 297 -33.56 -28.51 0.86
CA GLY A 297 -32.68 -29.25 1.76
C GLY A 297 -31.20 -28.87 1.68
N LEU A 298 -30.82 -27.95 0.79
CA LEU A 298 -29.52 -27.28 0.81
C LEU A 298 -29.46 -26.25 1.93
#